data_AF-A0A937PIN7-F1
#
_entry.id   AF-A0A937PIN7-F1
#
_cell.length_a   1.000
_cell.length_b   1.000
_cell.length_c   1.000
_cell.angle_alpha   90.00
_cell.angle_beta   90.00
_cell.angle_gamma   90.00
#
_symmetry.space_group_name_H-M   'P 1'
#
loop_
_entity.id
_entity.type
_entity.pdbx_description
1 polymer ?
#
loop_
_entity_poly.entity_id
_entity_poly.type
_entity_poly.pdbx_seq_one_letter_code
_entity_poly.pdbx_strand_id
1 'polypeptide(L)'
;MYKIIVFLLCVFLTSCATFSDSGKYYRQANSFAKNKDYDVAFLKLRMLLNNNPRSPYAPKAAFTVAEYYFESGDYFDAIIAFRKYINAYPKDKGVIFAELMIYKMATQVNPNKNIPFNERYFLDSIRKKMFAKPVFFIFTENKEIFSYRSAFDNIYSAFDYVDKVKVMRNDELFFELSP
;
A
#
# COMPACT_ATOMS: atom_id res chain seq x y z
N MET A 1 -26.63 -41.95 -38.31
CA MET A 1 -27.37 -40.69 -38.55
C MET A 1 -27.00 -39.70 -37.45
N TYR A 2 -25.93 -38.94 -37.69
CA TYR A 2 -25.55 -37.76 -36.89
C TYR A 2 -26.48 -36.62 -37.25
N LYS A 3 -27.38 -36.17 -36.36
CA LYS A 3 -28.04 -34.85 -36.48
C LYS A 3 -28.86 -34.36 -35.28
N ILE A 4 -28.83 -35.06 -34.14
CA ILE A 4 -29.56 -34.68 -32.92
C ILE A 4 -28.63 -35.11 -31.78
N ILE A 5 -27.66 -34.33 -31.33
CA ILE A 5 -27.77 -33.37 -30.21
C ILE A 5 -26.44 -32.59 -30.21
N VAL A 6 -26.35 -31.57 -31.06
CA VAL A 6 -25.34 -30.49 -30.93
C VAL A 6 -25.95 -29.35 -30.08
N PHE A 7 -26.93 -29.67 -29.24
CA PHE A 7 -27.60 -28.73 -28.33
C PHE A 7 -27.03 -28.78 -26.90
N LEU A 8 -25.85 -29.37 -26.74
CA LEU A 8 -25.09 -29.46 -25.50
C LEU A 8 -23.82 -28.58 -25.55
N LEU A 9 -23.84 -27.52 -26.38
CA LEU A 9 -22.68 -26.68 -26.68
C LEU A 9 -22.90 -25.16 -26.57
N CYS A 10 -24.05 -24.70 -26.05
CA CYS A 10 -24.33 -23.27 -25.85
C CYS A 10 -25.09 -22.95 -24.55
N VAL A 11 -24.74 -23.62 -23.44
CA VAL A 11 -25.06 -23.09 -22.08
C VAL A 11 -23.80 -22.52 -21.41
N PHE A 12 -22.75 -22.28 -22.18
CA PHE A 12 -21.73 -21.29 -21.83
C PHE A 12 -22.21 -19.92 -22.31
N LEU A 13 -22.09 -18.92 -21.43
CA LEU A 13 -22.25 -17.47 -21.65
C LEU A 13 -23.57 -16.79 -21.28
N THR A 14 -24.40 -17.38 -20.41
CA THR A 14 -25.14 -16.57 -19.44
C THR A 14 -24.50 -16.68 -18.06
N SER A 15 -23.16 -16.62 -18.02
CA SER A 15 -22.54 -15.83 -16.97
C SER A 15 -23.09 -14.43 -17.17
N CYS A 16 -24.17 -14.11 -16.46
CA CYS A 16 -24.43 -12.75 -16.08
C CYS A 16 -23.13 -12.32 -15.42
N ALA A 17 -22.25 -11.71 -16.21
CA ALA A 17 -21.12 -10.95 -15.72
C ALA A 17 -21.80 -9.93 -14.83
N THR A 18 -21.92 -10.27 -13.54
CA THR A 18 -22.22 -9.31 -12.51
C THR A 18 -21.09 -8.33 -12.68
N PHE A 19 -21.41 -7.22 -13.35
CA PHE A 19 -20.58 -6.05 -13.44
C PHE A 19 -20.39 -5.65 -11.99
N SER A 20 -19.36 -6.22 -11.35
CA SER A 20 -19.24 -6.09 -9.91
C SER A 20 -18.96 -4.61 -9.70
N ASP A 21 -19.87 -3.97 -8.97
CA ASP A 21 -19.82 -2.54 -8.63
C ASP A 21 -18.58 -2.21 -7.76
N SER A 22 -17.60 -3.12 -7.68
CA SER A 22 -16.37 -3.04 -6.89
C SER A 22 -15.54 -1.80 -7.20
N GLY A 23 -15.64 -1.25 -8.42
CA GLY A 23 -14.98 0.00 -8.79
C GLY A 23 -15.72 1.27 -8.39
N LYS A 24 -16.99 1.23 -8.00
CA LYS A 24 -17.78 2.43 -7.69
C LYS A 24 -17.24 3.17 -6.48
N TYR A 25 -17.02 2.46 -5.37
CA TYR A 25 -16.45 3.06 -4.18
C TYR A 25 -15.06 3.66 -4.45
N TYR A 26 -14.26 2.99 -5.28
CA TYR A 26 -12.94 3.50 -5.68
C TYR A 26 -13.04 4.78 -6.51
N ARG A 27 -13.92 4.81 -7.53
CA ARG A 27 -14.15 6.01 -8.36
C ARG A 27 -14.70 7.17 -7.53
N GLN A 28 -15.63 6.90 -6.61
CA GLN A 28 -16.15 7.92 -5.69
C GLN A 28 -15.02 8.45 -4.79
N ALA A 29 -14.21 7.57 -4.21
CA ALA A 29 -13.07 7.98 -3.40
C ALA A 29 -12.13 8.91 -4.17
N ASN A 30 -11.74 8.54 -5.38
CA ASN A 30 -10.85 9.37 -6.21
C ASN A 30 -11.52 10.71 -6.60
N SER A 31 -12.84 10.73 -6.82
CA SER A 31 -13.57 11.96 -7.10
C SER A 31 -13.54 12.91 -5.91
N PHE A 32 -13.81 12.42 -4.70
CA PHE A 32 -13.75 13.23 -3.49
C PHE A 32 -12.31 13.67 -3.17
N ALA A 33 -11.33 12.79 -3.34
CA ALA A 33 -9.92 13.14 -3.16
C ALA A 33 -9.45 14.25 -4.11
N LYS A 34 -9.91 14.25 -5.38
CA LYS A 34 -9.64 15.35 -6.32
C LYS A 34 -10.22 16.68 -5.88
N ASN A 35 -11.35 16.66 -5.17
CA ASN A 35 -11.96 17.83 -4.56
C ASN A 35 -11.35 18.19 -3.19
N LYS A 36 -10.32 17.45 -2.73
CA LYS A 36 -9.69 17.56 -1.41
C LYS A 36 -10.60 17.16 -0.24
N ASP A 37 -11.72 16.49 -0.52
CA ASP A 37 -12.63 15.95 0.48
C ASP A 37 -12.11 14.58 0.99
N TYR A 38 -10.94 14.58 1.63
CA TYR A 38 -10.23 13.35 2.00
C TYR A 38 -10.99 12.48 3.00
N ASP A 39 -11.75 13.08 3.92
CA ASP A 39 -12.57 12.36 4.90
C ASP A 39 -13.66 11.52 4.21
N VAL A 40 -14.34 12.13 3.24
CA VAL A 40 -15.38 11.45 2.45
C VAL A 40 -14.74 10.39 1.57
N ALA A 41 -13.59 10.71 0.96
CA ALA A 41 -12.85 9.75 0.15
C ALA A 41 -12.42 8.53 0.98
N PHE A 42 -11.92 8.74 2.19
CA PHE A 42 -11.57 7.71 3.16
C PHE A 42 -12.77 6.82 3.51
N LEU A 43 -13.95 7.39 3.76
CA LEU A 43 -15.17 6.63 4.00
C LEU A 43 -15.51 5.72 2.79
N LYS A 44 -15.36 6.22 1.56
CA LYS A 44 -15.57 5.40 0.36
C LYS A 44 -14.56 4.27 0.23
N LEU A 45 -13.28 4.51 0.52
CA LEU A 45 -12.27 3.45 0.54
C LEU A 45 -12.57 2.38 1.60
N ARG A 46 -13.04 2.79 2.80
CA ARG A 46 -13.48 1.84 3.82
C ARG A 46 -14.69 1.01 3.38
N MET A 47 -15.67 1.63 2.71
CA MET A 47 -16.79 0.90 2.12
C MET A 47 -16.32 -0.10 1.06
N LEU A 48 -15.31 0.24 0.26
CA LEU A 48 -14.70 -0.69 -0.69
C LEU A 48 -14.12 -1.91 0.01
N LEU A 49 -13.31 -1.70 1.05
CA LEU A 49 -12.66 -2.79 1.78
C LEU A 49 -13.67 -3.70 2.48
N ASN A 50 -14.78 -3.14 2.97
CA ASN A 50 -15.80 -3.91 3.67
C ASN A 50 -16.68 -4.73 2.71
N ASN A 51 -17.12 -4.11 1.60
CA ASN A 51 -18.06 -4.74 0.67
C ASN A 51 -17.37 -5.55 -0.44
N ASN A 52 -16.13 -5.20 -0.79
CA ASN A 52 -15.41 -5.75 -1.93
C ASN A 52 -13.91 -6.01 -1.60
N PRO A 53 -13.57 -6.76 -0.53
CA PRO A 53 -12.19 -6.95 -0.07
C PRO A 53 -11.26 -7.65 -1.07
N ARG A 54 -11.83 -8.38 -2.05
CA ARG A 54 -11.09 -9.07 -3.13
C ARG A 54 -11.01 -8.27 -4.43
N SER A 55 -11.50 -7.03 -4.43
CA SER A 55 -11.43 -6.14 -5.60
C SER A 55 -9.97 -5.86 -5.98
N PRO A 56 -9.64 -5.69 -7.26
CA PRO A 56 -8.32 -5.22 -7.68
C PRO A 56 -7.94 -3.85 -7.08
N TYR A 57 -8.91 -3.07 -6.61
CA TYR A 57 -8.69 -1.78 -5.96
C TYR A 57 -8.41 -1.91 -4.45
N ALA A 58 -8.67 -3.07 -3.85
CA ALA A 58 -8.60 -3.27 -2.41
C ALA A 58 -7.19 -3.05 -1.83
N PRO A 59 -6.08 -3.53 -2.43
CA PRO A 59 -4.74 -3.24 -1.91
C PRO A 59 -4.47 -1.74 -1.83
N LYS A 60 -4.72 -1.02 -2.93
CA LYS A 60 -4.50 0.43 -3.02
C LYS A 60 -5.41 1.21 -2.06
N ALA A 61 -6.65 0.78 -1.88
CA ALA A 61 -7.57 1.35 -0.89
C ALA A 61 -7.07 1.12 0.55
N ALA A 62 -6.61 -0.08 0.88
CA ALA A 62 -6.11 -0.43 2.21
C ALA A 62 -4.84 0.35 2.58
N PHE A 63 -3.90 0.49 1.66
CA PHE A 63 -2.74 1.36 1.86
C PHE A 63 -3.17 2.80 2.14
N THR A 64 -4.09 3.34 1.33
CA THR A 64 -4.51 4.74 1.44
C THR A 64 -5.32 5.01 2.72
N VAL A 65 -6.08 4.02 3.20
CA VAL A 65 -6.74 4.10 4.52
C VAL A 65 -5.71 4.19 5.64
N ALA A 66 -4.60 3.44 5.57
CA ALA A 66 -3.52 3.53 6.54
C ALA A 66 -2.76 4.86 6.45
N GLU A 67 -2.52 5.36 5.22
CA GLU A 67 -1.97 6.69 4.95
C GLU A 67 -2.84 7.79 5.58
N TYR A 68 -4.16 7.72 5.43
CA TYR A 68 -5.07 8.70 6.02
C TYR A 68 -4.95 8.79 7.55
N TYR A 69 -4.86 7.65 8.25
CA TYR A 69 -4.62 7.66 9.70
C TYR A 69 -3.27 8.30 10.06
N PHE A 70 -2.23 8.04 9.25
CA PHE A 70 -0.93 8.67 9.46
C PHE A 70 -1.01 10.20 9.30
N GLU A 71 -1.68 10.70 8.25
CA GLU A 71 -1.88 12.15 8.06
C GLU A 71 -2.70 12.79 9.17
N SER A 72 -3.64 12.03 9.74
CA SER A 72 -4.50 12.50 10.82
C SER A 72 -3.79 12.54 12.18
N GLY A 73 -2.55 12.04 12.27
CA GLY A 73 -1.79 11.91 13.53
C GLY A 73 -2.18 10.68 14.36
N ASP A 74 -3.09 9.84 13.87
CA ASP A 74 -3.57 8.63 14.53
C ASP A 74 -2.61 7.46 14.30
N TYR A 75 -1.35 7.62 14.76
CA TYR A 75 -0.25 6.71 14.43
C TYR A 75 -0.47 5.26 14.90
N PHE A 76 -1.19 5.07 16.00
CA PHE A 76 -1.54 3.73 16.48
C PHE A 76 -2.44 2.99 15.46
N ASP A 77 -3.49 3.65 14.99
CA ASP A 77 -4.38 3.11 13.98
C ASP A 77 -3.69 2.98 12.62
N ALA A 78 -2.80 3.91 12.28
CA ALA A 78 -1.98 3.82 11.08
C ALA A 78 -1.10 2.57 11.09
N ILE A 79 -0.38 2.28 12.18
CA ILE A 79 0.44 1.06 12.32
C ILE A 79 -0.43 -0.20 12.19
N ILE A 80 -1.60 -0.23 12.84
CA ILE A 80 -2.54 -1.37 12.74
C ILE A 80 -3.01 -1.54 11.29
N ALA A 81 -3.38 -0.45 10.61
CA ALA A 81 -3.87 -0.48 9.25
C ALA A 81 -2.79 -0.92 8.25
N PHE A 82 -1.56 -0.41 8.36
CA PHE A 82 -0.44 -0.84 7.52
C PHE A 82 -0.10 -2.31 7.74
N ARG A 83 -0.15 -2.83 8.98
CA ARG A 83 0.05 -4.26 9.25
C ARG A 83 -1.04 -5.13 8.62
N LYS A 84 -2.31 -4.72 8.75
CA LYS A 84 -3.42 -5.41 8.08
C LYS A 84 -3.22 -5.44 6.57
N TYR A 85 -2.77 -4.33 5.99
CA TYR A 85 -2.43 -4.24 4.58
C TYR A 85 -1.28 -5.20 4.19
N ILE A 86 -0.16 -5.20 4.92
CA ILE A 86 0.98 -6.10 4.67
C ILE A 86 0.54 -7.58 4.72
N ASN A 87 -0.29 -7.93 5.71
CA ASN A 87 -0.77 -9.30 5.89
C ASN A 87 -1.78 -9.72 4.83
N ALA A 88 -2.68 -8.82 4.43
CA ALA A 88 -3.72 -9.10 3.44
C ALA A 88 -3.19 -9.10 2.00
N TYR A 89 -2.18 -8.28 1.72
CA TYR A 89 -1.66 -8.04 0.37
C TYR A 89 -0.11 -8.13 0.31
N PRO A 90 0.50 -9.25 0.75
CA PRO A 90 1.95 -9.36 0.94
C PRO A 90 2.79 -9.24 -0.35
N LYS A 91 2.14 -9.31 -1.53
CA LYS A 91 2.78 -9.19 -2.84
C LYS A 91 2.55 -7.83 -3.51
N ASP A 92 1.80 -6.93 -2.88
CA ASP A 92 1.56 -5.60 -3.44
C ASP A 92 2.83 -4.75 -3.38
N LYS A 93 3.07 -3.93 -4.41
CA LYS A 93 4.25 -3.05 -4.49
C LYS A 93 4.33 -2.06 -3.33
N GLY A 94 3.20 -1.67 -2.74
CA GLY A 94 3.16 -0.76 -1.60
C GLY A 94 3.60 -1.39 -0.28
N VAL A 95 3.83 -2.71 -0.21
CA VAL A 95 4.27 -3.38 1.04
C VAL A 95 5.55 -2.78 1.58
N ILE A 96 6.54 -2.51 0.72
CA ILE A 96 7.81 -1.89 1.15
C ILE A 96 7.58 -0.51 1.77
N PHE A 97 6.69 0.29 1.18
CA PHE A 97 6.35 1.61 1.73
C PHE A 97 5.53 1.50 3.00
N ALA A 98 4.65 0.52 3.15
CA ALA A 98 3.94 0.28 4.40
C ALA A 98 4.89 -0.09 5.54
N GLU A 99 5.90 -0.94 5.26
CA GLU A 99 6.98 -1.25 6.22
C GLU A 99 7.78 0.00 6.59
N LEU A 100 8.17 0.81 5.59
CA LEU A 100 8.89 2.07 5.77
C LEU A 100 8.07 3.11 6.57
N MET A 101 6.76 3.18 6.37
CA MET A 101 5.85 4.03 7.15
C MET A 101 5.82 3.60 8.62
N ILE A 102 5.74 2.29 8.89
CA ILE A 102 5.84 1.76 10.26
C ILE A 102 7.21 2.09 10.86
N TYR A 103 8.31 1.90 10.11
CA TYR A 103 9.65 2.27 10.57
C TYR A 103 9.74 3.75 10.95
N LYS A 104 9.24 4.65 10.09
CA LYS A 104 9.21 6.09 10.36
C LYS A 104 8.44 6.41 11.64
N MET A 105 7.23 5.86 11.80
CA MET A 105 6.40 6.11 12.99
C MET A 105 7.06 5.60 14.27
N ALA A 106 7.61 4.39 14.24
CA ALA A 106 8.33 3.78 15.36
C ALA A 106 9.55 4.60 15.80
N THR A 107 10.31 5.15 14.85
CA THR A 107 11.61 5.78 15.14
C THR A 107 11.55 7.29 15.35
N GLN A 108 10.63 8.00 14.68
CA GLN A 108 10.62 9.47 14.66
C GLN A 108 9.43 10.08 15.38
N VAL A 109 8.32 9.36 15.46
CA VAL A 109 7.05 9.93 15.96
C VAL A 109 6.79 9.55 17.41
N ASN A 110 7.24 8.36 17.85
CA ASN A 110 6.87 7.84 19.16
C ASN A 110 8.03 7.23 19.97
N PRO A 111 9.01 8.03 20.42
CA PRO A 111 10.14 7.51 21.20
C PRO A 111 9.79 7.08 22.63
N ASN A 112 8.63 7.47 23.20
CA ASN A 112 8.35 7.38 24.64
C ASN A 112 6.94 6.90 25.06
N LYS A 113 6.13 6.29 24.17
CA LYS A 113 4.91 5.57 24.60
C LYS A 113 5.08 4.07 24.42
N ASN A 114 4.53 3.31 25.36
CA ASN A 114 4.36 1.86 25.33
C ASN A 114 3.61 1.43 24.06
N ILE A 115 4.29 1.34 22.92
CA ILE A 115 3.79 0.60 21.76
C ILE A 115 3.91 -0.88 22.17
N PRO A 116 2.81 -1.65 22.23
CA PRO A 116 2.79 -3.00 22.80
C PRO A 116 3.44 -4.06 21.90
N PHE A 117 4.50 -3.72 21.17
CA PHE A 117 5.10 -4.54 20.13
C PHE A 117 6.61 -4.68 20.31
N ASN A 118 7.14 -5.88 20.08
CA ASN A 118 8.57 -6.13 19.98
C ASN A 118 9.11 -5.61 18.63
N GLU A 119 9.24 -4.28 18.51
CA GLU A 119 9.55 -3.60 17.24
C GLU A 119 10.96 -3.86 16.77
N ARG A 120 11.87 -4.18 17.69
CA ARG A 120 13.28 -4.37 17.38
C ARG A 120 13.50 -5.34 16.22
N TYR A 121 12.94 -6.55 16.29
CA TYR A 121 13.09 -7.52 15.20
C TYR A 121 12.50 -7.05 13.87
N PHE A 122 11.37 -6.33 13.90
CA PHE A 122 10.74 -5.83 12.69
C PHE A 122 11.57 -4.70 12.08
N LEU A 123 11.99 -3.72 12.88
CA LEU A 123 12.86 -2.61 12.45
C LEU A 123 14.21 -3.13 11.95
N ASP A 124 14.82 -4.10 12.63
CA ASP A 124 16.06 -4.74 12.22
C ASP A 124 15.87 -5.50 10.90
N SER A 125 14.71 -6.13 10.68
CA SER A 125 14.41 -6.80 9.40
C SER A 125 14.25 -5.81 8.25
N ILE A 126 13.65 -4.63 8.50
CA ILE A 126 13.58 -3.54 7.51
C ILE A 126 14.98 -3.03 7.21
N ARG A 127 15.79 -2.70 8.22
CA ARG A 127 17.18 -2.25 8.03
C ARG A 127 17.96 -3.26 7.21
N LYS A 128 17.94 -4.54 7.61
CA LYS A 128 18.59 -5.61 6.87
C LYS A 128 18.10 -5.69 5.42
N LYS A 129 16.79 -5.56 5.18
CA LYS A 129 16.22 -5.57 3.82
C LYS A 129 16.68 -4.37 2.98
N MET A 130 16.73 -3.17 3.56
CA MET A 130 17.12 -1.94 2.86
C MET A 130 18.62 -1.85 2.60
N PHE A 131 19.46 -2.43 3.48
CA PHE A 131 20.92 -2.35 3.40
C PHE A 131 21.62 -3.66 3.01
N ALA A 132 20.89 -4.74 2.71
CA ALA A 132 21.46 -5.97 2.17
C ALA A 132 21.84 -5.79 0.69
N LYS A 133 22.98 -5.12 0.44
CA LYS A 133 23.53 -4.98 -0.92
C LYS A 133 24.55 -6.08 -1.22
N PRO A 134 24.46 -6.72 -2.39
CA PRO A 134 25.60 -7.47 -2.93
C PRO A 134 26.77 -6.52 -3.19
N VAL A 135 27.99 -6.93 -2.84
CA VAL A 135 29.22 -6.12 -2.95
C VAL A 135 29.44 -5.50 -4.35
N PHE A 136 28.87 -6.08 -5.41
CA PHE A 136 28.98 -5.60 -6.78
C PHE A 136 28.12 -4.37 -7.13
N PHE A 137 27.13 -3.99 -6.30
CA PHE A 137 26.24 -2.83 -6.56
C PHE A 137 26.72 -1.51 -5.96
N ILE A 138 27.92 -1.46 -5.39
CA ILE A 138 28.47 -0.27 -4.72
C ILE A 138 28.73 0.89 -5.71
N PHE A 139 28.76 0.62 -7.02
CA PHE A 139 29.19 1.59 -8.05
C PHE A 139 28.05 2.32 -8.79
N THR A 140 26.77 2.03 -8.50
CA THR A 140 25.64 2.78 -9.06
C THR A 140 25.03 3.68 -7.99
N GLU A 141 25.41 4.95 -8.00
CA GLU A 141 24.86 5.96 -7.09
C GLU A 141 23.46 6.42 -7.54
N ASN A 142 22.58 6.71 -6.57
CA ASN A 142 21.35 7.48 -6.75
C ASN A 142 20.24 6.81 -7.60
N LYS A 143 20.13 5.48 -7.52
CA LYS A 143 19.09 4.74 -8.25
C LYS A 143 17.78 4.71 -7.46
N GLU A 144 16.67 5.03 -8.12
CA GLU A 144 15.34 4.73 -7.59
C GLU A 144 15.15 3.21 -7.54
N ILE A 145 14.94 2.69 -6.33
CA ILE A 145 14.82 1.24 -6.07
C ILE A 145 13.36 0.79 -5.98
N PHE A 146 12.47 1.66 -5.49
CA PHE A 146 11.05 1.37 -5.35
C PHE A 146 10.23 2.62 -5.63
N SER A 147 9.03 2.42 -6.19
CA SER A 147 8.02 3.47 -6.35
C SER A 147 6.61 2.96 -6.10
N TYR A 148 5.74 3.82 -5.60
CA TYR A 148 4.35 3.50 -5.31
C TYR A 148 3.45 4.73 -5.38
N ARG A 149 2.20 4.55 -5.81
CA ARG A 149 1.20 5.62 -5.88
C ARG A 149 -0.06 5.23 -5.13
N SER A 150 -0.42 5.96 -4.07
CA SER A 150 -1.65 5.77 -3.30
C SER A 150 -2.90 6.19 -4.07
N ALA A 151 -4.10 5.91 -3.52
CA ALA A 151 -5.37 6.29 -4.14
C ALA A 151 -5.60 7.81 -4.07
N PHE A 152 -4.95 8.50 -3.13
CA PHE A 152 -4.97 9.96 -3.02
C PHE A 152 -3.86 10.63 -3.84
N ASP A 153 -3.31 9.90 -4.82
CA ASP A 153 -2.25 10.35 -5.73
C ASP A 153 -0.91 10.74 -5.06
N ASN A 154 -0.72 10.38 -3.79
CA ASN A 154 0.59 10.49 -3.16
C ASN A 154 1.57 9.51 -3.82
N ILE A 155 2.69 10.04 -4.29
CA ILE A 155 3.76 9.28 -4.94
C ILE A 155 4.87 9.07 -3.91
N TYR A 156 5.25 7.83 -3.69
CA TYR A 156 6.37 7.44 -2.86
C TYR A 156 7.48 6.88 -3.72
N SER A 157 8.71 7.29 -3.45
CA SER A 157 9.90 6.74 -4.09
C SER A 157 10.99 6.49 -3.04
N ALA A 158 11.73 5.40 -3.19
CA ALA A 158 12.89 5.11 -2.36
C ALA A 158 14.14 5.13 -3.23
N PHE A 159 15.14 5.87 -2.78
CA PHE A 159 16.43 6.04 -3.45
C PHE A 159 17.54 5.51 -2.57
N ASP A 160 18.37 4.69 -3.18
CA ASP A 160 19.48 4.06 -2.50
C ASP A 160 20.78 4.85 -2.67
N TYR A 161 21.42 5.17 -1.54
CA TYR A 161 22.71 5.84 -1.44
C TYR A 161 23.71 4.93 -0.72
N VAL A 162 25.00 5.29 -0.74
CA VAL A 162 26.06 4.49 -0.13
C VAL A 162 25.85 4.33 1.38
N ASP A 163 25.46 5.41 2.05
CA ASP A 163 25.38 5.54 3.51
C ASP A 163 23.94 5.61 4.04
N LYS A 164 22.94 5.62 3.15
CA LYS A 164 21.53 5.80 3.53
C LYS A 164 20.55 5.38 2.45
N VAL A 165 19.30 5.27 2.84
CA VAL A 165 18.16 5.24 1.93
C VAL A 165 17.32 6.50 2.15
N LYS A 166 17.02 7.22 1.08
CA LYS A 166 16.08 8.35 1.12
C LYS A 166 14.73 7.91 0.65
N VAL A 167 13.70 8.21 1.42
CA VAL A 167 12.31 8.04 1.02
C VAL A 167 11.76 9.42 0.69
N MET A 168 11.27 9.56 -0.54
CA MET A 168 10.62 10.75 -1.05
C MET A 168 9.11 10.54 -1.07
N ARG A 169 8.36 11.62 -0.87
CA ARG A 169 6.91 11.66 -1.07
C ARG A 169 6.56 12.93 -1.83
N ASN A 170 5.87 12.80 -2.96
CA ASN A 170 5.51 13.92 -3.85
C ASN A 170 6.72 14.81 -4.19
N ASP A 171 7.84 14.17 -4.54
CA ASP A 171 9.14 14.81 -4.85
C ASP A 171 9.81 15.57 -3.68
N GLU A 172 9.24 15.49 -2.48
CA GLU A 172 9.82 16.06 -1.26
C GLU A 172 10.46 14.98 -0.37
N LEU A 173 11.53 15.35 0.35
CA LEU A 173 12.18 14.43 1.27
C LEU A 173 11.21 14.10 2.42
N PHE A 174 10.85 12.83 2.53
CA PHE A 174 9.90 12.36 3.54
C PHE A 174 10.61 11.83 4.79
N PHE A 175 11.67 11.02 4.62
CA PHE A 175 12.64 10.69 5.67
C PHE A 175 13.88 9.97 5.10
N GLU A 176 14.91 9.85 5.91
CA GLU A 176 16.12 9.06 5.59
C GLU A 176 16.29 7.92 6.61
N LEU A 177 16.85 6.80 6.14
CA LEU A 177 17.30 5.69 6.97
C LEU A 177 18.81 5.58 6.82
N SER A 178 19.53 5.36 7.91
CA SER A 178 20.95 5.01 7.92
C SER A 178 21.13 3.56 8.43
N PRO A 179 22.24 2.90 8.07
CA PRO A 179 22.59 1.55 8.53
C PRO A 179 22.48 1.35 10.05
#